data_AF-A0A7I4B9N4-F1
#
_entry.id   AF-A0A7I4B9N4-F1
#
_cell.length_a   1.000
_cell.length_b   1.000
_cell.length_c   1.000
_cell.angle_alpha   90.00
_cell.angle_beta   90.00
_cell.angle_gamma   90.00
#
_symmetry.space_group_name_H-M   'P 1'
#
loop_
_entity.id
_entity.type
_entity.pdbx_description
1 polymer ?
#
loop_
_entity_poly.entity_id
_entity_poly.type
_entity_poly.pdbx_seq_one_letter_code
_entity_poly.pdbx_strand_id
1 'polypeptide(L)'
;MASQFLQLATTGSDCEHSGISAGQASGAAVAALEISSGDHVLDLCAAPGAKLCMMAESLGDSGSLTAVDIARPRLAACRTMLLKYGLGRRTRLYLGDGTTFSLLPLNGGSKLCSASAGDDRSDDEDIGDGGFHKNPRMERKTVYGEWRSGRTRQEKRSAKRAKYLGIPLQTGVDGMPELFFYGIEAGVVGMKVADVARVCQDSNEASFSGYDKVLVDAECTHDGSLRHIVKYNEWGWDTFERRFLNEERIASITSLQLRLLSNGFRLLNPGGTLVYSTCSFTRDQNEGVVERFLASHDDAELQEVEPARQWPCRPGGLPHTLRFDPVTSHTSGLFIAKLTKLESNLLNKVVVG
;
A
#
# COMPACT_ATOMS: atom_id res chain seq x y z
N MET A 1 11.74 -17.60 15.43
CA MET A 1 10.88 -16.40 15.52
C MET A 1 10.11 -16.12 14.21
N ALA A 2 10.13 -17.02 13.21
CA ALA A 2 9.54 -16.86 11.88
C ALA A 2 8.05 -17.27 11.76
N SER A 3 7.30 -17.20 12.87
CA SER A 3 6.00 -17.87 13.01
C SER A 3 4.96 -17.03 13.76
N GLN A 4 5.35 -15.89 14.35
CA GLN A 4 4.51 -15.22 15.36
C GLN A 4 3.31 -14.48 14.77
N PHE A 5 3.40 -13.88 13.58
CA PHE A 5 2.27 -13.13 13.01
C PHE A 5 1.29 -13.99 12.22
N LEU A 6 1.76 -15.05 11.54
CA LEU A 6 0.88 -15.95 10.78
C LEU A 6 0.21 -17.04 11.64
N GLN A 7 0.86 -17.56 12.71
CA GLN A 7 0.17 -18.47 13.65
C GLN A 7 -0.98 -17.77 14.39
N LEU A 8 -0.80 -16.49 14.73
CA LEU A 8 -1.88 -15.65 15.27
C LEU A 8 -3.02 -15.43 14.28
N ALA A 9 -2.84 -15.70 12.98
CA ALA A 9 -3.86 -15.52 11.95
C ALA A 9 -4.64 -16.80 11.60
N THR A 10 -4.09 -17.98 11.88
CA THR A 10 -4.54 -19.24 11.25
C THR A 10 -4.79 -20.40 12.21
N THR A 11 -4.32 -20.34 13.46
CA THR A 11 -4.55 -21.43 14.43
C THR A 11 -5.70 -21.09 15.37
N GLY A 12 -6.78 -21.86 15.27
CA GLY A 12 -7.94 -21.81 16.17
C GLY A 12 -7.71 -22.54 17.50
N SER A 13 -6.49 -22.54 18.01
CA SER A 13 -6.12 -23.29 19.21
C SER A 13 -5.18 -22.48 20.08
N ASP A 14 -5.61 -22.31 21.33
CA ASP A 14 -4.95 -21.66 22.48
C ASP A 14 -5.16 -20.16 22.65
N CYS A 15 -6.41 -19.79 22.95
CA CYS A 15 -6.72 -18.63 23.82
C CYS A 15 -7.81 -19.03 24.82
N GLU A 16 -7.51 -20.00 25.69
CA GLU A 16 -8.20 -20.04 26.98
C GLU A 16 -7.76 -18.82 27.79
N HIS A 17 -8.75 -18.08 28.29
CA HIS A 17 -8.66 -16.86 29.10
C HIS A 17 -8.57 -15.54 28.32
N SER A 18 -9.76 -15.01 28.04
CA SER A 18 -10.09 -13.58 27.85
C SER A 18 -9.48 -12.85 26.64
N GLY A 19 -10.24 -12.75 25.54
CA GLY A 19 -10.10 -11.62 24.61
C GLY A 19 -10.27 -11.95 23.13
N ILE A 20 -11.18 -11.21 22.49
CA ILE A 20 -11.41 -11.17 21.04
C ILE A 20 -10.13 -10.74 20.32
N SER A 21 -9.59 -11.57 19.42
CA SER A 21 -8.31 -11.30 18.73
C SER A 21 -8.50 -10.44 17.49
N ALA A 22 -8.15 -9.15 17.57
CA ALA A 22 -8.08 -8.26 16.41
C ALA A 22 -6.96 -8.66 15.40
N GLY A 23 -5.99 -9.48 15.84
CA GLY A 23 -4.90 -9.98 15.01
C GLY A 23 -5.33 -11.05 14.02
N GLN A 24 -6.25 -11.93 14.43
CA GLN A 24 -6.77 -13.03 13.60
C GLN A 24 -7.47 -12.52 12.35
N ALA A 25 -8.38 -11.56 12.50
CA ALA A 25 -9.11 -10.97 11.37
C ALA A 25 -8.13 -10.26 10.40
N SER A 26 -7.20 -9.44 10.90
CA SER A 26 -6.27 -8.73 10.03
C SER A 26 -5.39 -9.68 9.19
N GLY A 27 -5.04 -10.85 9.73
CA GLY A 27 -4.29 -11.87 9.01
C GLY A 27 -5.08 -12.55 7.90
N ALA A 28 -6.39 -12.72 8.04
CA ALA A 28 -7.24 -13.29 6.99
C ALA A 28 -7.22 -12.45 5.69
N ALA A 29 -7.20 -11.12 5.80
CA ALA A 29 -7.08 -10.23 4.63
C ALA A 29 -5.74 -10.42 3.89
N VAL A 30 -4.65 -10.62 4.63
CA VAL A 30 -3.32 -10.86 4.04
C VAL A 30 -3.23 -12.27 3.46
N ALA A 31 -3.78 -13.27 4.15
CA ALA A 31 -3.83 -14.65 3.67
C ALA A 31 -4.65 -14.78 2.39
N ALA A 32 -5.72 -13.99 2.22
CA ALA A 32 -6.53 -13.96 1.01
C ALA A 32 -5.79 -13.42 -0.23
N LEU A 33 -4.67 -12.71 -0.07
CA LEU A 33 -3.82 -12.28 -1.19
C LEU A 33 -3.00 -13.43 -1.78
N GLU A 34 -2.71 -14.47 -0.98
CA GLU A 34 -1.87 -15.61 -1.38
C GLU A 34 -0.52 -15.15 -1.95
N ILE A 35 0.17 -14.28 -1.19
CA ILE A 35 1.48 -13.72 -1.56
C ILE A 35 2.50 -14.84 -1.68
N SER A 36 3.21 -14.85 -2.81
CA SER A 36 4.31 -15.76 -3.10
C SER A 36 5.66 -15.03 -3.12
N SER A 37 6.74 -15.79 -2.89
CA SER A 37 8.10 -15.24 -3.05
C SER A 37 8.28 -14.80 -4.51
N GLY A 38 8.70 -13.55 -4.70
CA GLY A 38 8.90 -12.95 -6.02
C GLY A 38 7.85 -11.91 -6.38
N ASP A 39 6.69 -11.93 -5.72
CA ASP A 39 5.60 -10.99 -5.99
C ASP A 39 6.00 -9.53 -5.76
N HIS A 40 5.47 -8.66 -6.61
CA HIS A 40 5.43 -7.23 -6.37
C HIS A 40 4.10 -6.88 -5.69
N VAL A 41 4.17 -6.53 -4.41
CA VAL A 41 3.01 -6.29 -3.55
C VAL A 41 2.83 -4.80 -3.28
N LEU A 42 1.60 -4.31 -3.37
CA LEU A 42 1.21 -2.94 -3.01
C LEU A 42 0.24 -2.92 -1.83
N ASP A 43 0.51 -2.07 -0.84
CA ASP A 43 -0.40 -1.71 0.24
C ASP A 43 -0.82 -0.23 0.09
N LEU A 44 -2.06 0.03 -0.32
CA LEU A 44 -2.52 1.40 -0.61
C LEU A 44 -2.93 2.21 0.64
N CYS A 45 -3.08 1.55 1.79
CA CYS A 45 -3.54 2.15 3.05
C CYS A 45 -2.77 1.56 4.23
N ALA A 46 -1.44 1.66 4.17
CA ALA A 46 -0.57 0.72 4.89
C ALA A 46 -0.51 0.90 6.41
N ALA A 47 -0.86 2.08 6.93
CA ALA A 47 -0.66 2.34 8.34
C ALA A 47 -1.83 1.84 9.21
N PRO A 48 -1.58 1.30 10.42
CA PRO A 48 -0.36 1.44 11.23
C PRO A 48 0.74 0.38 10.97
N GLY A 49 0.56 -0.54 10.03
CA GLY A 49 1.64 -1.43 9.55
C GLY A 49 1.59 -2.87 10.03
N ALA A 50 0.51 -3.33 10.67
CA ALA A 50 0.37 -4.74 11.08
C ALA A 50 0.25 -5.68 9.86
N LYS A 51 -0.71 -5.39 8.96
CA LYS A 51 -0.86 -6.13 7.69
C LYS A 51 0.38 -5.98 6.81
N LEU A 52 0.98 -4.79 6.78
CA LEU A 52 2.26 -4.56 6.10
C LEU A 52 3.38 -5.50 6.57
N CYS A 53 3.51 -5.71 7.89
CA CYS A 53 4.49 -6.66 8.42
C CYS A 53 4.16 -8.11 8.03
N MET A 54 2.89 -8.51 8.07
CA MET A 54 2.45 -9.84 7.64
C MET A 54 2.75 -10.08 6.15
N MET A 55 2.51 -9.07 5.29
CA MET A 55 2.86 -9.14 3.87
C MET A 55 4.37 -9.22 3.65
N ALA A 56 5.15 -8.42 4.38
CA ALA A 56 6.61 -8.47 4.30
C ALA A 56 7.19 -9.82 4.75
N GLU A 57 6.58 -10.46 5.75
CA GLU A 57 6.94 -11.80 6.19
C GLU A 57 6.58 -12.86 5.13
N SER A 58 5.39 -12.76 4.54
CA SER A 58 4.92 -13.69 3.49
C SER A 58 5.74 -13.60 2.21
N LEU A 59 6.19 -12.40 1.85
CA LEU A 59 7.03 -12.14 0.66
C LEU A 59 8.41 -12.81 0.75
N GLY A 60 8.95 -12.97 1.96
CA GLY A 60 10.22 -13.65 2.18
C GLY A 60 11.43 -12.88 1.63
N ASP A 61 12.25 -13.55 0.82
CA ASP A 61 13.57 -13.11 0.40
C ASP A 61 13.65 -12.63 -1.07
N SER A 62 12.53 -12.60 -1.80
CA SER A 62 12.48 -12.11 -3.18
C SER A 62 11.21 -11.29 -3.46
N GLY A 63 11.16 -10.56 -4.58
CA GLY A 63 10.08 -9.61 -4.88
C GLY A 63 10.23 -8.25 -4.18
N SER A 64 9.14 -7.48 -4.08
CA SER A 64 9.17 -6.15 -3.46
C SER A 64 7.84 -5.73 -2.83
N LEU A 65 7.90 -4.95 -1.75
CA LEU A 65 6.73 -4.41 -1.07
C LEU A 65 6.71 -2.88 -1.16
N THR A 66 5.70 -2.32 -1.83
CA THR A 66 5.42 -0.88 -1.83
C THR A 66 4.24 -0.59 -0.91
N ALA A 67 4.34 0.45 -0.09
CA ALA A 67 3.29 0.83 0.84
C ALA A 67 3.09 2.33 0.89
N VAL A 68 1.83 2.76 0.94
CA VAL A 68 1.42 4.16 0.84
C VAL A 68 0.49 4.50 2.00
N ASP A 69 0.66 5.68 2.60
CA ASP A 69 -0.30 6.24 3.54
C ASP A 69 -0.21 7.77 3.53
N ILE A 70 -1.35 8.45 3.67
CA ILE A 70 -1.42 9.92 3.66
C ILE A 70 -0.95 10.54 4.99
N ALA A 71 -0.99 9.78 6.08
CA ALA A 71 -0.70 10.26 7.42
C ALA A 71 0.74 9.93 7.83
N ARG A 72 1.64 10.89 7.64
CA ARG A 72 3.06 10.80 8.04
C ARG A 72 3.29 10.25 9.46
N PRO A 73 2.53 10.63 10.52
CA PRO A 73 2.73 10.06 11.85
C PRO A 73 2.42 8.55 11.90
N ARG A 74 1.39 8.09 11.18
CA ARG A 74 1.05 6.66 11.10
C ARG A 74 2.11 5.90 10.29
N LEU A 75 2.63 6.48 9.22
CA LEU A 75 3.73 5.91 8.42
C LEU A 75 5.04 5.77 9.23
N ALA A 76 5.29 6.68 10.17
CA ALA A 76 6.41 6.55 11.11
C ALA A 76 6.26 5.32 12.04
N ALA A 77 5.03 4.96 12.41
CA ALA A 77 4.75 3.73 13.16
C ALA A 77 5.03 2.48 12.30
N CYS A 78 4.61 2.46 11.03
CA CYS A 78 4.95 1.38 10.09
C CYS A 78 6.45 1.15 10.03
N ARG A 79 7.23 2.23 9.81
CA ARG A 79 8.69 2.16 9.78
C ARG A 79 9.26 1.58 11.08
N THR A 80 8.72 1.98 12.22
CA THR A 80 9.17 1.48 13.53
C THR A 80 8.91 -0.03 13.65
N MET A 81 7.75 -0.50 13.20
CA MET A 81 7.44 -1.94 13.18
C MET A 81 8.37 -2.71 12.23
N LEU A 82 8.56 -2.23 11.00
CA LEU A 82 9.45 -2.86 10.02
C LEU A 82 10.89 -2.98 10.53
N LEU A 83 11.41 -1.93 11.18
CA LEU A 83 12.75 -1.94 11.77
C LEU A 83 12.82 -2.86 12.98
N LYS A 84 11.81 -2.83 13.86
CA LYS A 84 11.75 -3.67 15.06
C LYS A 84 11.76 -5.17 14.72
N TYR A 85 11.04 -5.56 13.67
CA TYR A 85 10.92 -6.97 13.27
C TYR A 85 11.89 -7.38 12.15
N GLY A 86 12.73 -6.48 11.65
CA GLY A 86 13.69 -6.78 10.58
C GLY A 86 13.06 -7.02 9.19
N LEU A 87 11.81 -6.61 9.00
CA LEU A 87 11.00 -6.86 7.79
C LEU A 87 11.10 -5.75 6.74
N GLY A 88 11.96 -4.75 6.95
CA GLY A 88 12.01 -3.55 6.10
C GLY A 88 12.91 -3.64 4.87
N ARG A 89 13.68 -4.72 4.67
CA ARG A 89 14.77 -4.77 3.67
C ARG A 89 14.32 -4.52 2.23
N ARG A 90 13.13 -5.02 1.86
CA ARG A 90 12.55 -4.93 0.51
C ARG A 90 11.37 -3.96 0.41
N THR A 91 11.12 -3.21 1.49
CA THR A 91 9.93 -2.38 1.63
C THR A 91 10.23 -0.93 1.26
N ARG A 92 9.32 -0.29 0.52
CA ARG A 92 9.30 1.15 0.25
C ARG A 92 8.05 1.75 0.88
N LEU A 93 8.22 2.76 1.72
CA LEU A 93 7.11 3.54 2.28
C LEU A 93 7.04 4.87 1.57
N TYR A 94 5.86 5.21 1.07
CA TYR A 94 5.56 6.49 0.46
C TYR A 94 4.53 7.25 1.29
N LEU A 95 4.79 8.54 1.50
CA LEU A 95 3.81 9.48 1.99
C LEU A 95 3.05 10.06 0.79
N GLY A 96 1.76 9.72 0.65
CA GLY A 96 0.95 10.12 -0.50
C GLY A 96 -0.51 9.71 -0.36
N ASP A 97 -1.35 10.17 -1.28
CA ASP A 97 -2.75 9.79 -1.35
C ASP A 97 -2.90 8.48 -2.15
N GLY A 98 -3.43 7.44 -1.49
CA GLY A 98 -3.65 6.13 -2.12
C GLY A 98 -4.64 6.17 -3.28
N THR A 99 -5.52 7.18 -3.38
CA THR A 99 -6.47 7.34 -4.49
C THR A 99 -5.82 7.84 -5.77
N THR A 100 -4.64 8.45 -5.69
CA THR A 100 -3.92 9.02 -6.84
C THR A 100 -2.51 8.44 -7.00
N PHE A 101 -2.09 7.56 -6.08
CA PHE A 101 -0.80 6.89 -6.17
C PHE A 101 -0.63 6.17 -7.50
N SER A 102 0.53 6.33 -8.13
CA SER A 102 0.76 5.89 -9.51
C SER A 102 2.13 5.27 -9.76
N LEU A 103 2.94 5.03 -8.71
CA LEU A 103 4.27 4.47 -8.90
C LEU A 103 4.24 2.95 -9.09
N LEU A 104 4.95 2.49 -10.11
CA LEU A 104 5.15 1.07 -10.42
C LEU A 104 6.21 0.43 -9.49
N PRO A 105 6.20 -0.90 -9.32
CA PRO A 105 7.27 -1.59 -8.61
C PRO A 105 8.63 -1.38 -9.27
N LEU A 106 9.67 -1.37 -8.43
CA LEU A 106 11.06 -1.34 -8.90
C LEU A 106 11.58 -2.78 -8.97
N ASN A 107 11.99 -3.21 -10.16
CA ASN A 107 12.60 -4.52 -10.36
C ASN A 107 14.04 -4.48 -9.82
N GLY A 108 14.29 -5.16 -8.71
CA GLY A 108 15.60 -5.22 -8.06
C GLY A 108 16.67 -6.02 -8.81
N GLY A 109 16.53 -6.23 -10.12
CA GLY A 109 17.39 -7.15 -10.86
C GLY A 109 17.13 -7.17 -12.35
N SER A 110 17.54 -6.12 -13.05
CA SER A 110 18.02 -6.26 -14.43
C SER A 110 19.05 -5.16 -14.64
N LYS A 111 20.29 -5.54 -14.97
CA LYS A 111 21.22 -4.64 -15.65
C LYS A 111 20.40 -3.90 -16.70
N LEU A 112 20.33 -2.58 -16.62
CA LEU A 112 19.96 -1.79 -17.77
C LEU A 112 20.83 -2.31 -18.91
N CYS A 113 20.21 -2.90 -19.92
CA CYS A 113 20.88 -3.21 -21.16
C CYS A 113 21.64 -1.94 -21.57
N SER A 114 22.94 -2.10 -21.73
CA SER A 114 23.83 -1.10 -22.30
C SER A 114 23.36 -0.78 -23.71
N ALA A 115 22.40 0.14 -23.82
CA ALA A 115 22.13 0.85 -25.05
C ALA A 115 23.24 1.89 -25.21
N SER A 116 24.33 1.43 -25.82
CA SER A 116 25.18 2.18 -26.76
C SER A 116 25.20 3.70 -26.61
N ALA A 117 26.28 4.23 -26.03
CA ALA A 117 26.80 5.55 -26.36
C ALA A 117 28.33 5.56 -26.19
N GLY A 118 29.00 5.68 -27.34
CA GLY A 118 30.38 6.14 -27.61
C GLY A 118 31.39 6.18 -26.48
N ASP A 119 32.40 5.32 -26.63
CA ASP A 119 33.78 5.55 -26.19
C ASP A 119 34.30 6.83 -26.86
N ASP A 120 34.73 7.82 -26.07
CA ASP A 120 35.70 8.82 -26.52
C ASP A 120 36.49 9.34 -25.31
N ARG A 121 37.76 8.95 -25.29
CA ARG A 121 38.81 9.48 -24.43
C ARG A 121 39.51 10.64 -25.15
N SER A 122 39.77 11.73 -24.44
CA SER A 122 40.99 12.55 -24.60
C SER A 122 41.07 13.64 -23.52
N ASP A 123 41.99 13.45 -22.58
CA ASP A 123 43.13 14.30 -22.20
C ASP A 123 42.98 15.83 -21.96
N ASP A 124 43.46 16.20 -20.75
CA ASP A 124 44.37 17.29 -20.34
C ASP A 124 43.98 18.78 -20.21
N GLU A 125 44.10 19.22 -18.95
CA GLU A 125 44.76 20.39 -18.33
C GLU A 125 44.52 21.88 -18.72
N ASP A 126 44.19 22.65 -17.65
CA ASP A 126 44.83 23.88 -17.13
C ASP A 126 44.29 25.33 -17.30
N ILE A 127 44.20 25.97 -16.12
CA ILE A 127 44.41 27.39 -15.68
C ILE A 127 43.55 28.55 -16.24
N GLY A 128 42.94 29.30 -15.31
CA GLY A 128 43.03 30.79 -15.32
C GLY A 128 41.76 31.64 -15.20
N ASP A 129 41.50 32.14 -13.99
CA ASP A 129 41.05 33.49 -13.57
C ASP A 129 39.77 34.20 -14.10
N GLY A 130 39.04 34.81 -13.16
CA GLY A 130 38.32 36.08 -13.32
C GLY A 130 36.96 36.09 -14.05
N GLY A 131 35.85 36.19 -13.30
CA GLY A 131 34.58 36.63 -13.93
C GLY A 131 33.32 36.36 -13.12
N PHE A 132 32.84 37.38 -12.44
CA PHE A 132 31.67 37.40 -11.57
C PHE A 132 30.36 37.29 -12.37
N HIS A 133 29.92 36.08 -12.76
CA HIS A 133 28.53 35.82 -13.20
C HIS A 133 27.96 34.63 -12.41
N LYS A 134 26.96 34.90 -11.56
CA LYS A 134 26.21 33.87 -10.82
C LYS A 134 25.35 33.07 -11.80
N ASN A 135 25.93 32.08 -12.45
CA ASN A 135 25.17 31.01 -13.11
C ASN A 135 24.56 30.09 -12.04
N PRO A 136 23.30 29.63 -12.23
CA PRO A 136 22.63 28.71 -11.31
C PRO A 136 23.29 27.33 -11.38
N ARG A 137 24.39 27.19 -10.65
CA ARG A 137 25.13 25.93 -10.51
C ARG A 137 24.28 24.94 -9.71
N MET A 138 24.20 23.74 -10.29
CA MET A 138 24.28 22.44 -9.59
C MET A 138 22.93 21.82 -9.23
N GLU A 139 22.23 21.32 -10.25
CA GLU A 139 21.44 20.09 -10.12
C GLU A 139 22.36 19.00 -9.56
N ARG A 140 22.29 18.77 -8.25
CA ARG A 140 22.96 17.65 -7.61
C ARG A 140 22.36 16.39 -8.21
N LYS A 141 23.14 15.65 -9.01
CA LYS A 141 22.92 14.23 -9.32
C LYS A 141 22.94 13.45 -8.01
N THR A 142 21.87 13.50 -7.24
CA THR A 142 21.76 12.76 -5.97
C THR A 142 21.26 11.37 -6.30
N VAL A 143 22.17 10.41 -6.20
CA VAL A 143 21.85 8.99 -6.15
C VAL A 143 21.39 8.64 -4.73
N TYR A 144 20.43 7.73 -4.58
CA TYR A 144 20.06 7.22 -3.26
C TYR A 144 21.16 6.31 -2.70
N GLY A 145 21.71 6.66 -1.55
CA GLY A 145 22.60 5.78 -0.78
C GLY A 145 21.81 4.80 0.09
N GLU A 146 22.49 4.07 0.98
CA GLU A 146 21.80 3.30 2.02
C GLU A 146 20.96 4.22 2.91
N TRP A 147 19.77 3.74 3.28
CA TRP A 147 18.88 4.52 4.15
C TRP A 147 19.51 4.71 5.54
N ARG A 148 19.57 5.97 6.01
CA ARG A 148 20.09 6.33 7.34
C ARG A 148 18.98 6.94 8.19
N SER A 149 18.91 6.56 9.47
CA SER A 149 17.84 6.95 10.39
C SER A 149 17.88 8.41 10.88
N GLY A 150 18.80 9.23 10.38
CA GLY A 150 18.95 10.63 10.78
C GLY A 150 18.32 11.58 9.78
N ARG A 151 17.24 12.29 10.17
CA ARG A 151 16.85 13.51 9.43
C ARG A 151 18.04 14.45 9.38
N THR A 152 18.40 14.91 8.18
CA THR A 152 19.45 15.92 8.05
C THR A 152 19.07 17.17 8.84
N ARG A 153 20.06 17.94 9.31
CA ARG A 153 19.82 19.20 10.05
C ARG A 153 18.93 20.16 9.24
N GLN A 154 18.97 20.04 7.91
CA GLN A 154 18.19 20.79 6.94
C GLN A 154 16.71 20.35 6.90
N GLU A 155 16.41 19.04 6.85
CA GLU A 155 15.04 18.51 6.96
C GLU A 155 14.37 18.86 8.29
N LYS A 156 15.13 18.83 9.40
CA LYS A 156 14.63 19.26 10.71
C LYS A 156 14.24 20.75 10.72
N ARG A 157 15.02 21.60 10.02
CA ARG A 157 14.74 23.04 9.89
C ARG A 157 13.56 23.31 8.97
N SER A 158 13.45 22.63 7.84
CA SER A 158 12.32 22.75 6.91
C SER A 158 11.00 22.31 7.53
N ALA A 159 10.97 21.20 8.26
CA ALA A 159 9.77 20.74 8.98
C ALA A 159 9.35 21.71 10.10
N LYS A 160 10.32 22.30 10.81
CA LYS A 160 10.06 23.32 11.85
C LYS A 160 9.53 24.62 11.24
N ARG A 161 10.04 25.02 10.07
CA ARG A 161 9.62 26.21 9.33
C ARG A 161 8.22 26.05 8.69
N ALA A 162 7.92 24.90 8.11
CA ALA A 162 6.58 24.59 7.59
C ALA A 162 5.52 24.62 8.69
N LYS A 163 5.83 24.06 9.87
CA LYS A 163 4.96 24.10 11.06
C LYS A 163 4.74 25.53 11.59
N TYR A 164 5.74 26.39 11.51
CA TYR A 164 5.64 27.78 11.98
C TYR A 164 4.83 28.68 11.03
N LEU A 165 4.84 28.37 9.72
CA LEU A 165 4.16 29.16 8.69
C LEU A 165 2.74 28.67 8.36
N GLY A 166 2.23 27.65 9.05
CA GLY A 166 0.89 27.09 8.78
C GLY A 166 0.74 26.50 7.37
N ILE A 167 1.86 26.23 6.68
CA ILE A 167 1.85 25.66 5.33
C ILE A 167 1.40 24.19 5.48
N PRO A 168 0.34 23.76 4.79
CA PRO A 168 -0.06 22.35 4.77
C PRO A 168 1.16 21.51 4.45
N LEU A 169 1.35 20.40 5.17
CA LEU A 169 2.44 19.47 4.90
C LEU A 169 2.15 18.83 3.54
N GLN A 170 2.54 19.51 2.46
CA GLN A 170 2.30 19.09 1.09
C GLN A 170 2.89 17.70 0.91
N THR A 171 2.09 16.80 0.31
CA THR A 171 2.57 15.72 -0.55
C THR A 171 3.67 16.28 -1.46
N GLY A 172 4.66 15.48 -1.84
CA GLY A 172 5.92 15.94 -2.43
C GLY A 172 5.81 16.98 -3.56
N VAL A 173 6.96 17.55 -3.92
CA VAL A 173 7.10 18.53 -5.01
C VAL A 173 6.28 18.06 -6.24
N ASP A 174 5.41 18.92 -6.75
CA ASP A 174 4.54 18.69 -7.92
C ASP A 174 3.52 17.54 -7.81
N GLY A 175 3.03 17.22 -6.60
CA GLY A 175 1.96 16.24 -6.40
C GLY A 175 2.43 14.78 -6.36
N MET A 176 3.75 14.57 -6.42
CA MET A 176 4.36 13.24 -6.36
C MET A 176 4.43 12.70 -4.93
N PRO A 177 4.24 11.38 -4.72
CA PRO A 177 4.39 10.78 -3.39
C PRO A 177 5.84 10.88 -2.90
N GLU A 178 6.02 11.21 -1.62
CA GLU A 178 7.35 11.33 -1.01
C GLU A 178 7.85 9.95 -0.55
N LEU A 179 9.02 9.52 -1.01
CA LEU A 179 9.68 8.31 -0.49
C LEU A 179 10.14 8.54 0.96
N PHE A 180 9.39 8.00 1.91
CA PHE A 180 9.56 8.20 3.35
C PHE A 180 10.56 7.23 3.99
N PHE A 181 10.61 5.99 3.49
CA PHE A 181 11.53 4.94 3.93
C PHE A 181 11.77 3.95 2.79
N TYR A 182 12.97 3.38 2.71
CA TYR A 182 13.28 2.27 1.83
C TYR A 182 14.31 1.36 2.49
N GLY A 183 14.15 0.06 2.30
CA GLY A 183 15.16 -0.91 2.69
C GLY A 183 16.32 -1.01 1.68
N ILE A 184 17.40 -1.67 2.11
CA ILE A 184 18.61 -1.83 1.32
C ILE A 184 18.39 -2.66 0.03
N GLU A 185 17.47 -3.61 0.05
CA GLU A 185 17.10 -4.49 -1.08
C GLU A 185 15.83 -4.01 -1.79
N ALA A 186 15.32 -2.83 -1.46
CA ALA A 186 14.10 -2.27 -2.03
C ALA A 186 14.30 -1.75 -3.47
N GLY A 187 15.47 -1.99 -4.09
CA GLY A 187 15.79 -1.56 -5.45
C GLY A 187 16.08 -0.07 -5.59
N VAL A 188 16.14 0.70 -4.49
CA VAL A 188 16.33 2.16 -4.52
C VAL A 188 17.81 2.56 -4.45
N VAL A 189 18.63 1.82 -3.70
CA VAL A 189 20.04 2.14 -3.48
C VAL A 189 20.79 2.10 -4.81
N GLY A 190 21.48 3.19 -5.15
CA GLY A 190 22.19 3.33 -6.43
C GLY A 190 21.36 3.98 -7.56
N MET A 191 20.04 4.17 -7.39
CA MET A 191 19.20 4.84 -8.38
C MET A 191 19.25 6.37 -8.27
N LYS A 192 19.09 7.07 -9.40
CA LYS A 192 18.87 8.51 -9.39
C LYS A 192 17.46 8.81 -8.92
N VAL A 193 17.26 9.97 -8.28
CA VAL A 193 15.95 10.40 -7.78
C VAL A 193 14.87 10.40 -8.87
N ALA A 194 15.19 10.84 -10.09
CA ALA A 194 14.27 10.86 -11.22
C ALA A 194 13.82 9.45 -11.64
N ASP A 195 14.68 8.44 -11.50
CA ASP A 195 14.43 7.07 -11.99
C ASP A 195 13.59 6.24 -11.00
N VAL A 196 13.52 6.66 -9.72
CA VAL A 196 12.69 6.01 -8.68
C VAL A 196 11.22 6.33 -8.85
N ALA A 197 10.90 7.44 -9.50
CA ALA A 197 9.55 7.90 -9.77
C ALA A 197 9.03 7.36 -11.13
N ARG A 198 9.02 6.04 -11.32
CA ARG A 198 8.36 5.43 -12.48
C ARG A 198 6.84 5.51 -12.32
N VAL A 199 6.26 6.54 -12.91
CA VAL A 199 4.82 6.78 -12.93
C VAL A 199 4.18 5.90 -14.00
N CYS A 200 3.11 5.19 -13.62
CA CYS A 200 2.18 4.57 -14.57
C CYS A 200 1.40 5.68 -15.27
N GLN A 201 1.70 5.91 -16.55
CA GLN A 201 1.05 6.97 -17.34
C GLN A 201 -0.26 6.48 -17.95
N ASP A 202 -0.37 5.18 -18.29
CA ASP A 202 -1.56 4.56 -18.88
C ASP A 202 -1.86 3.14 -18.33
N SER A 203 -3.12 2.70 -18.43
CA SER A 203 -3.57 1.35 -18.03
C SER A 203 -2.91 0.21 -18.81
N ASN A 204 -2.44 0.46 -20.04
CA ASN A 204 -1.68 -0.51 -20.83
C ASN A 204 -0.25 -0.74 -20.28
N GLU A 205 0.38 0.24 -19.62
CA GLU A 205 1.72 0.04 -19.01
C GLU A 205 1.66 -0.81 -17.75
N ALA A 206 0.56 -0.69 -16.98
CA ALA A 206 0.27 -1.57 -15.85
C ALA A 206 0.02 -3.03 -16.30
N SER A 207 -0.15 -3.28 -17.61
CA SER A 207 -0.36 -4.64 -18.12
C SER A 207 0.91 -5.51 -18.11
N PHE A 208 2.10 -4.91 -18.00
CA PHE A 208 3.37 -5.65 -18.02
C PHE A 208 4.36 -5.23 -16.92
N SER A 209 3.98 -4.28 -16.05
CA SER A 209 4.90 -3.74 -15.04
C SER A 209 4.20 -3.23 -13.78
N GLY A 210 2.93 -3.59 -13.57
CA GLY A 210 2.17 -3.32 -12.37
C GLY A 210 2.51 -4.28 -11.23
N TYR A 211 1.64 -4.31 -10.22
CA TYR A 211 1.78 -5.17 -9.05
C TYR A 211 1.06 -6.50 -9.27
N ASP A 212 1.63 -7.58 -8.73
CA ASP A 212 1.05 -8.91 -8.76
C ASP A 212 -0.06 -9.04 -7.72
N LYS A 213 0.14 -8.37 -6.57
CA LYS A 213 -0.77 -8.37 -5.42
C LYS A 213 -1.04 -6.96 -4.92
N VAL A 214 -2.30 -6.62 -4.67
CA VAL A 214 -2.69 -5.30 -4.12
C VAL A 214 -3.61 -5.48 -2.92
N LEU A 215 -3.25 -4.88 -1.78
CA LEU A 215 -4.11 -4.75 -0.61
C LEU A 215 -4.72 -3.35 -0.55
N VAL A 216 -6.04 -3.31 -0.42
CA VAL A 216 -6.81 -2.10 -0.11
C VAL A 216 -7.52 -2.31 1.23
N ASP A 217 -6.79 -2.10 2.32
CA ASP A 217 -7.37 -2.05 3.68
C ASP A 217 -7.91 -0.64 3.95
N ALA A 218 -9.13 -0.39 3.45
CA ALA A 218 -9.62 0.97 3.32
C ALA A 218 -10.01 1.61 4.65
N GLU A 219 -9.81 2.94 4.74
CA GLU A 219 -10.39 3.71 5.82
C GLU A 219 -11.92 3.55 5.81
N CYS A 220 -12.48 3.28 6.97
CA CYS A 220 -13.90 3.01 7.15
C CYS A 220 -14.44 3.71 8.41
N THR A 221 -15.71 3.52 8.72
CA THR A 221 -16.32 4.09 9.94
C THR A 221 -15.83 3.39 11.22
N HIS A 222 -15.25 2.19 11.12
CA HIS A 222 -14.75 1.37 12.23
C HIS A 222 -15.84 0.80 13.18
N ASP A 223 -17.09 0.65 12.73
CA ASP A 223 -18.23 0.03 13.45
C ASP A 223 -18.03 -1.46 13.72
N GLY A 224 -17.11 -2.12 13.00
CA GLY A 224 -16.72 -3.50 13.29
C GLY A 224 -15.63 -3.62 14.35
N SER A 225 -14.88 -2.55 14.62
CA SER A 225 -13.74 -2.59 15.51
C SER A 225 -14.15 -2.37 16.95
N LEU A 226 -14.26 -3.45 17.73
CA LEU A 226 -14.59 -3.39 19.16
C LEU A 226 -13.62 -2.50 19.95
N ARG A 227 -12.33 -2.51 19.59
CA ARG A 227 -11.34 -1.61 20.19
C ARG A 227 -11.66 -0.14 19.92
N HIS A 228 -12.19 0.18 18.75
CA HIS A 228 -12.59 1.55 18.43
C HIS A 228 -13.91 1.91 19.10
N ILE A 229 -14.87 0.97 19.17
CA ILE A 229 -16.13 1.13 19.91
C ILE A 229 -15.85 1.48 21.37
N VAL A 230 -14.98 0.72 22.04
CA VAL A 230 -14.61 0.95 23.45
C VAL A 230 -13.94 2.31 23.66
N LYS A 231 -13.13 2.80 22.71
CA LYS A 231 -12.52 4.13 22.79
C LYS A 231 -13.54 5.28 22.77
N TYR A 232 -14.75 5.06 22.26
CA TYR A 232 -15.78 6.11 22.30
C TYR A 232 -16.32 6.38 23.70
N ASN A 233 -16.20 5.43 24.63
CA ASN A 233 -16.45 5.71 26.05
C ASN A 233 -15.47 6.77 26.60
N GLU A 234 -14.27 6.86 26.03
CA GLU A 234 -13.26 7.86 26.40
C GLU A 234 -13.38 9.16 25.57
N TRP A 235 -13.81 9.07 24.30
CA TRP A 235 -13.83 10.20 23.35
C TRP A 235 -15.17 10.94 23.24
N GLY A 236 -16.21 10.43 23.89
CA GLY A 236 -17.56 11.04 23.93
C GLY A 236 -18.45 10.63 22.75
N TRP A 237 -19.75 10.52 23.04
CA TRP A 237 -20.79 10.08 22.09
C TRP A 237 -21.05 11.07 20.94
N ASP A 238 -20.74 12.36 21.10
CA ASP A 238 -20.80 13.35 20.01
C ASP A 238 -19.80 13.02 18.87
N THR A 239 -18.66 12.42 19.23
CA THR A 239 -17.69 11.93 18.25
C THR A 239 -18.20 10.68 17.55
N PHE A 240 -19.04 9.87 18.20
CA PHE A 240 -19.71 8.73 17.59
C PHE A 240 -20.77 9.20 16.58
N GLU A 241 -21.69 10.07 16.96
CA GLU A 241 -22.77 10.59 16.08
C GLU A 241 -22.20 11.24 14.81
N ARG A 242 -21.24 12.17 14.96
CA ARG A 242 -20.56 12.80 13.82
C ARG A 242 -19.80 11.81 12.93
N ARG A 243 -19.30 10.71 13.50
CA ARG A 243 -18.50 9.73 12.73
C ARG A 243 -19.34 8.63 12.09
N PHE A 244 -20.49 8.28 12.66
CA PHE A 244 -21.31 7.13 12.26
C PHE A 244 -22.69 7.49 11.71
N LEU A 245 -23.32 8.58 12.15
CA LEU A 245 -24.71 8.93 11.81
C LEU A 245 -24.82 10.10 10.81
N ASN A 246 -23.69 10.54 10.25
CA ASN A 246 -23.66 11.60 9.24
C ASN A 246 -23.66 11.02 7.82
N GLU A 247 -24.77 11.21 7.10
CA GLU A 247 -24.99 10.69 5.75
C GLU A 247 -24.00 11.25 4.70
N GLU A 248 -23.69 12.56 4.74
CA GLU A 248 -22.68 13.17 3.86
C GLU A 248 -21.30 12.54 4.05
N ARG A 249 -20.96 12.20 5.30
CA ARG A 249 -19.70 11.51 5.63
C ARG A 249 -19.70 10.07 5.13
N ILE A 250 -20.83 9.36 5.20
CA ILE A 250 -20.96 8.00 4.65
C ILE A 250 -20.85 8.03 3.10
N ALA A 251 -21.48 9.00 2.45
CA ALA A 251 -21.33 9.19 1.00
C ALA A 251 -19.86 9.50 0.64
N SER A 252 -19.20 10.34 1.42
CA SER A 252 -17.78 10.68 1.25
C SER A 252 -16.86 9.48 1.45
N ILE A 253 -17.09 8.67 2.49
CA ILE A 253 -16.22 7.52 2.80
C ILE A 253 -16.36 6.40 1.77
N THR A 254 -17.58 6.12 1.32
CA THR A 254 -17.79 5.10 0.29
C THR A 254 -17.23 5.54 -1.07
N SER A 255 -17.30 6.84 -1.38
CA SER A 255 -16.64 7.42 -2.56
C SER A 255 -15.12 7.32 -2.46
N LEU A 256 -14.53 7.56 -1.29
CA LEU A 256 -13.11 7.36 -1.04
C LEU A 256 -12.71 5.89 -1.22
N GLN A 257 -13.46 4.97 -0.61
CA GLN A 257 -13.22 3.53 -0.70
C GLN A 257 -13.28 3.03 -2.15
N LEU A 258 -14.27 3.47 -2.92
CA LEU A 258 -14.37 3.14 -4.35
C LEU A 258 -13.16 3.67 -5.13
N ARG A 259 -12.72 4.92 -4.90
CA ARG A 259 -11.52 5.47 -5.57
C ARG A 259 -10.24 4.71 -5.19
N LEU A 260 -10.09 4.30 -3.94
CA LEU A 260 -8.96 3.48 -3.49
C LEU A 260 -8.96 2.11 -4.18
N LEU A 261 -10.12 1.45 -4.22
CA LEU A 261 -10.31 0.16 -4.88
C LEU A 261 -9.99 0.26 -6.38
N SER A 262 -10.56 1.23 -7.07
CA SER A 262 -10.30 1.47 -8.50
C SER A 262 -8.84 1.78 -8.80
N ASN A 263 -8.18 2.60 -7.97
CA ASN A 263 -6.76 2.90 -8.19
C ASN A 263 -5.86 1.68 -7.92
N GLY A 264 -6.18 0.87 -6.90
CA GLY A 264 -5.49 -0.39 -6.66
C GLY A 264 -5.62 -1.35 -7.83
N PHE A 265 -6.83 -1.50 -8.36
CA PHE A 265 -7.09 -2.37 -9.50
C PHE A 265 -6.42 -1.88 -10.79
N ARG A 266 -6.35 -0.56 -11.00
CA ARG A 266 -5.60 0.05 -12.11
C ARG A 266 -4.12 -0.33 -12.09
N LEU A 267 -3.51 -0.37 -10.91
CA LEU A 267 -2.10 -0.71 -10.72
C LEU A 267 -1.82 -2.22 -10.68
N LEU A 268 -2.85 -3.05 -10.74
CA LEU A 268 -2.74 -4.50 -10.74
C LEU A 268 -2.43 -5.03 -12.14
N ASN A 269 -1.51 -6.00 -12.22
CA ASN A 269 -1.24 -6.76 -13.43
C ASN A 269 -2.48 -7.59 -13.84
N PRO A 270 -2.71 -7.84 -15.14
CA PRO A 270 -3.58 -8.91 -15.60
C PRO A 270 -3.18 -10.24 -14.96
N GLY A 271 -4.16 -11.02 -14.49
CA GLY A 271 -3.96 -12.22 -13.68
C GLY A 271 -3.61 -11.95 -12.21
N GLY A 272 -3.32 -10.70 -11.84
CA GLY A 272 -3.00 -10.30 -10.47
C GLY A 272 -4.20 -10.36 -9.54
N THR A 273 -3.93 -10.38 -8.23
CA THR A 273 -4.94 -10.46 -7.17
C THR A 273 -5.01 -9.17 -6.36
N LEU A 274 -6.21 -8.64 -6.17
CA LEU A 274 -6.50 -7.55 -5.25
C LEU A 274 -7.38 -8.04 -4.11
N VAL A 275 -7.05 -7.67 -2.87
CA VAL A 275 -7.94 -7.85 -1.73
C VAL A 275 -8.41 -6.49 -1.23
N TYR A 276 -9.71 -6.30 -1.21
CA TYR A 276 -10.38 -5.20 -0.55
C TYR A 276 -10.83 -5.65 0.85
N SER A 277 -10.49 -4.87 1.88
CA SER A 277 -10.95 -5.12 3.23
C SER A 277 -11.35 -3.86 3.98
N THR A 278 -12.30 -4.00 4.89
CA THR A 278 -12.66 -2.96 5.87
C THR A 278 -12.93 -3.60 7.23
N CYS A 279 -12.85 -2.80 8.31
CA CYS A 279 -13.33 -3.20 9.64
C CYS A 279 -14.72 -2.62 9.97
N SER A 280 -15.58 -2.48 8.96
CA SER A 280 -16.95 -1.99 9.09
C SER A 280 -17.97 -3.12 8.94
N PHE A 281 -19.10 -3.04 9.66
CA PHE A 281 -20.24 -3.93 9.42
C PHE A 281 -21.17 -3.39 8.33
N THR A 282 -21.19 -2.07 8.13
CA THR A 282 -22.04 -1.36 7.17
C THR A 282 -21.98 -1.98 5.77
N ARG A 283 -23.13 -2.36 5.21
CA ARG A 283 -23.24 -2.95 3.86
C ARG A 283 -22.72 -2.00 2.77
N ASP A 284 -23.03 -0.71 2.87
CA ASP A 284 -22.70 0.29 1.85
C ASP A 284 -21.19 0.52 1.69
N GLN A 285 -20.41 0.30 2.76
CA GLN A 285 -18.94 0.34 2.75
C GLN A 285 -18.30 -0.99 2.34
N ASN A 286 -19.09 -2.06 2.23
CA ASN A 286 -18.62 -3.40 1.95
C ASN A 286 -19.16 -3.85 0.58
N GLU A 287 -20.26 -4.61 0.56
CA GLU A 287 -20.90 -5.08 -0.66
C GLU A 287 -21.26 -3.91 -1.58
N GLY A 288 -21.74 -2.79 -1.04
CA GLY A 288 -22.13 -1.64 -1.85
C GLY A 288 -20.96 -0.95 -2.58
N VAL A 289 -19.73 -1.03 -2.06
CA VAL A 289 -18.53 -0.55 -2.78
C VAL A 289 -18.13 -1.55 -3.86
N VAL A 290 -18.13 -2.84 -3.52
CA VAL A 290 -17.75 -3.92 -4.45
C VAL A 290 -18.73 -4.01 -5.63
N GLU A 291 -20.05 -3.93 -5.37
CA GLU A 291 -21.10 -3.88 -6.40
C GLU A 291 -20.87 -2.73 -7.38
N ARG A 292 -20.63 -1.52 -6.87
CA ARG A 292 -20.36 -0.34 -7.71
C ARG A 292 -19.07 -0.46 -8.50
N PHE A 293 -18.04 -1.06 -7.92
CA PHE A 293 -16.77 -1.28 -8.59
C PHE A 293 -16.90 -2.29 -9.74
N LEU A 294 -17.55 -3.43 -9.51
CA LEU A 294 -17.78 -4.47 -10.53
C LEU A 294 -18.67 -3.96 -11.67
N ALA A 295 -19.65 -3.11 -11.37
CA ALA A 295 -20.52 -2.49 -12.39
C ALA A 295 -19.76 -1.59 -13.37
N SER A 296 -18.53 -1.17 -13.06
CA SER A 296 -17.69 -0.31 -13.90
C SER A 296 -16.40 -0.98 -14.40
N HIS A 297 -16.15 -2.25 -14.07
CA HIS A 297 -14.94 -2.98 -14.41
C HIS A 297 -15.29 -4.38 -14.89
N ASP A 298 -15.56 -4.51 -16.18
CA ASP A 298 -15.88 -5.79 -16.83
C ASP A 298 -14.68 -6.77 -16.84
N ASP A 299 -13.47 -6.25 -16.62
CA ASP A 299 -12.23 -7.01 -16.48
C ASP A 299 -11.94 -7.43 -15.04
N ALA A 300 -12.87 -7.23 -14.10
CA ALA A 300 -12.75 -7.66 -12.71
C ALA A 300 -13.67 -8.84 -12.38
N GLU A 301 -13.14 -9.84 -11.68
CA GLU A 301 -13.93 -10.99 -11.22
C GLU A 301 -13.75 -11.21 -9.71
N LEU A 302 -14.86 -11.42 -8.99
CA LEU A 302 -14.84 -11.84 -7.59
C LEU A 302 -14.44 -13.32 -7.50
N GLN A 303 -13.43 -13.61 -6.69
CA GLN A 303 -12.86 -14.95 -6.56
C GLN A 303 -13.10 -15.52 -5.17
N GLU A 304 -13.30 -16.85 -5.10
CA GLU A 304 -13.31 -17.56 -3.83
C GLU A 304 -11.95 -17.43 -3.13
N VAL A 305 -11.99 -17.24 -1.82
CA VAL A 305 -10.80 -17.30 -0.97
C VAL A 305 -10.68 -18.75 -0.51
N GLU A 306 -9.96 -19.59 -1.27
CA GLU A 306 -9.79 -21.01 -0.97
C GLU A 306 -9.35 -21.30 0.49
N PRO A 307 -8.39 -20.54 1.08
CA PRO A 307 -8.03 -20.72 2.49
C PRO A 307 -9.17 -20.48 3.48
N ALA A 308 -10.22 -19.74 3.10
CA ALA A 308 -11.30 -19.34 3.98
C ALA A 308 -12.25 -20.47 4.37
N ARG A 309 -12.23 -21.62 3.68
CA ARG A 309 -13.05 -22.79 4.02
C ARG A 309 -12.83 -23.30 5.45
N GLN A 310 -11.67 -22.98 6.03
CA GLN A 310 -11.30 -23.38 7.39
C GLN A 310 -11.36 -22.21 8.39
N TRP A 311 -11.69 -20.99 7.93
CA TRP A 311 -11.73 -19.83 8.80
C TRP A 311 -13.08 -19.73 9.51
N PRO A 312 -13.11 -19.26 10.76
CA PRO A 312 -14.34 -19.04 11.50
C PRO A 312 -15.02 -17.76 10.99
N CYS A 313 -15.49 -17.75 9.75
CA CYS A 313 -16.12 -16.61 9.08
C CYS A 313 -17.46 -17.02 8.46
N ARG A 314 -18.27 -16.02 8.09
CA ARG A 314 -19.53 -16.24 7.39
C ARG A 314 -19.49 -15.63 5.99
N PRO A 315 -20.29 -16.13 5.04
CA PRO A 315 -20.44 -15.47 3.74
C PRO A 315 -21.02 -14.05 3.91
N GLY A 316 -20.57 -13.14 3.05
CA GLY A 316 -21.12 -11.79 2.93
C GLY A 316 -22.42 -11.76 2.13
N GLY A 317 -22.94 -10.55 1.88
CA GLY A 317 -24.14 -10.35 1.07
C GLY A 317 -23.93 -10.57 -0.44
N LEU A 318 -22.67 -10.70 -0.88
CA LEU A 318 -22.29 -11.05 -2.25
C LEU A 318 -21.60 -12.42 -2.28
N PRO A 319 -21.77 -13.21 -3.35
CA PRO A 319 -21.00 -14.42 -3.57
C PRO A 319 -19.49 -14.17 -3.44
N HIS A 320 -18.76 -15.13 -2.87
CA HIS A 320 -17.31 -15.08 -2.65
C HIS A 320 -16.79 -13.99 -1.71
N THR A 321 -17.65 -13.19 -1.10
CA THR A 321 -17.25 -12.24 -0.05
C THR A 321 -17.38 -12.85 1.33
N LEU A 322 -16.54 -12.39 2.27
CA LEU A 322 -16.46 -12.94 3.62
C LEU A 322 -16.68 -11.86 4.68
N ARG A 323 -17.30 -12.24 5.79
CA ARG A 323 -17.50 -11.41 6.96
C ARG A 323 -17.04 -12.14 8.22
N PHE A 324 -16.31 -11.40 9.04
CA PHE A 324 -15.95 -11.77 10.40
C PHE A 324 -16.75 -10.91 11.36
N ASP A 325 -17.17 -11.49 12.48
CA ASP A 325 -17.89 -10.77 13.53
C ASP A 325 -17.67 -11.42 14.91
N PRO A 326 -18.01 -10.72 16.01
CA PRO A 326 -17.79 -11.23 17.36
C PRO A 326 -18.53 -12.53 17.68
N VAL A 327 -19.64 -12.81 16.99
CA VAL A 327 -20.49 -13.98 17.26
C VAL A 327 -19.92 -15.22 16.57
N THR A 328 -19.55 -15.09 15.30
CA THR A 328 -19.10 -16.19 14.45
C THR A 328 -17.61 -16.45 14.60
N SER A 329 -16.83 -15.37 14.63
CA SER A 329 -15.37 -15.42 14.52
C SER A 329 -14.66 -15.23 15.86
N HIS A 330 -15.37 -14.73 16.88
CA HIS A 330 -14.77 -14.23 18.11
C HIS A 330 -13.66 -13.18 17.86
N THR A 331 -13.76 -12.45 16.74
CA THR A 331 -12.86 -11.37 16.35
C THR A 331 -13.60 -10.03 16.24
N SER A 332 -12.85 -8.95 16.09
CA SER A 332 -13.42 -7.69 15.57
C SER A 332 -13.99 -7.92 14.16
N GLY A 333 -14.93 -7.07 13.77
CA GLY A 333 -15.52 -7.05 12.44
C GLY A 333 -14.48 -6.84 11.34
N LEU A 334 -14.60 -7.65 10.29
CA LEU A 334 -13.81 -7.54 9.07
C LEU A 334 -14.67 -8.00 7.89
N PHE A 335 -14.55 -7.29 6.78
CA PHE A 335 -15.05 -7.70 5.48
C PHE A 335 -13.87 -7.97 4.54
N ILE A 336 -13.97 -9.01 3.70
CA ILE A 336 -12.96 -9.34 2.68
C ILE A 336 -13.68 -9.60 1.35
N ALA A 337 -13.17 -8.98 0.29
CA ALA A 337 -13.49 -9.31 -1.09
C ALA A 337 -12.17 -9.50 -1.88
N LYS A 338 -11.99 -10.67 -2.48
CA LYS A 338 -10.85 -11.01 -3.34
C LYS A 338 -11.28 -10.84 -4.79
N LEU A 339 -10.51 -10.06 -5.54
CA LEU A 339 -10.75 -9.72 -6.94
C LEU A 339 -9.53 -10.15 -7.76
N THR A 340 -9.77 -10.71 -8.94
CA THR A 340 -8.73 -10.94 -9.95
C THR A 340 -8.99 -10.06 -11.16
N LYS A 341 -7.93 -9.53 -11.76
CA LYS A 341 -8.00 -8.81 -13.03
C LYS A 341 -7.86 -9.79 -14.18
N LEU A 342 -8.85 -9.85 -15.04
CA LEU A 342 -8.88 -10.77 -16.17
C LEU A 342 -7.85 -10.35 -17.23
N GLU A 343 -7.27 -11.35 -17.90
CA GLU A 343 -6.42 -11.08 -19.07
C GLU A 343 -7.28 -10.52 -20.20
N SER A 344 -6.84 -9.40 -20.77
CA SER A 344 -7.47 -8.89 -21.98
C SER A 344 -7.19 -9.87 -23.12
N ASN A 345 -8.24 -10.44 -23.72
CA ASN A 345 -8.17 -11.31 -24.91
C ASN A 345 -7.73 -10.52 -26.15
N LEU A 346 -6.51 -9.98 -26.16
CA LEU A 346 -5.90 -9.30 -27.31
C LEU A 346 -5.38 -10.29 -28.36
N LEU A 347 -5.32 -11.58 -28.07
CA LEU A 347 -4.83 -12.62 -28.98
C LEU A 347 -5.87 -13.16 -29.98
N ASN A 348 -7.17 -12.88 -29.81
CA ASN A 348 -8.22 -13.36 -30.74
C ASN A 348 -8.61 -12.36 -31.85
N LYS A 349 -7.97 -11.17 -31.94
CA LYS A 349 -8.27 -10.18 -32.99
C LYS A 349 -7.28 -10.19 -34.17
N VAL A 350 -6.21 -10.98 -34.13
CA VAL A 350 -5.18 -11.00 -35.19
C VAL A 350 -5.35 -12.18 -36.17
N VAL A 351 -6.24 -13.14 -35.90
CA VAL A 351 -6.42 -14.34 -36.76
C VAL A 351 -7.67 -14.25 -37.66
N VAL A 352 -8.43 -13.15 -37.60
CA VAL A 352 -9.56 -12.90 -38.50
C VAL A 352 -9.42 -11.51 -39.11
N GLY A 353 -8.55 -11.39 -40.11
CA GLY A 353 -8.34 -10.19 -40.90
C GLY A 353 -7.81 -10.55 -42.27
#